data_AF-A0A2Z2NRY1-F1
#
_entry.id   AF-A0A2Z2NRY1-F1
#
_cell.length_a   1.000
_cell.length_b   1.000
_cell.length_c   1.000
_cell.angle_alpha   90.00
_cell.angle_beta   90.00
_cell.angle_gamma   90.00
#
_symmetry.space_group_name_H-M   'P 1'
#
loop_
_entity.id
_entity.type
_entity.pdbx_description
1 polymer ?
#
loop_
_entity_poly.entity_id
_entity_poly.type
_entity_poly.pdbx_seq_one_letter_code
_entity_poly.pdbx_strand_id
1 'polypeptide(L)'
;MDILIRQTNSINSSDAIFTDRALDIKVLHIGSAPDQDLQLVGADVLPQHADLTVSGKGARISCRRGALVSVNGTEGKKFDLSADDVVEFGGNRIEVSVAPTGFDVAIVVSRSSANEPASYEQSYKTDLSQTRLAPRFFGWALSLTILVVTMLIPLAYHFMSKSETITQATNMSWPITDTLWSSGPLHKVHSSLDESCNSCHVELFQKVTNDSCQTCHEDTQDHIVAVTENQHLPIEMNGTCASCHREHNEPVSSLVITSNNLCVDCHAPHDLQTDSTPLERVEGFGEGTHAAFQLSLLAPPEGGSYDSTDEWLVERVSPTGAEENSQLKFNHEIHYDSSKVTLDQGDALSCATCHDLSVDGEHFEDIEFELNCANSGCHELELDPRNRLPHGQPDVTVAAIEGFYLRKFGNPDKINSTTIVDRRRRVDRSNDDAEKCSGSAYECARELAARKIEQQFTKTGCVTCHTIDDVGGEVLDRYQVAVVKLNKDYLANARFDHQAHGVLVEPGGVESFTGDDSCVYCHAAPTSSTSADILIPAIDNCTTCHNGPERVLNAPLGCIDCHAYHPAL
;
A
#
# COMPACT_ATOMS: atom_id res chain seq x y z
N MET A 1 37.20 17.33 73.72
CA MET A 1 38.64 17.66 73.67
C MET A 1 38.77 18.36 72.36
N ASP A 2 38.93 19.67 72.43
CA ASP A 2 38.51 20.52 71.33
C ASP A 2 39.78 20.92 70.58
N ILE A 3 39.89 20.46 69.33
CA ILE A 3 40.99 20.78 68.43
C ILE A 3 40.53 21.91 67.51
N LEU A 4 41.28 23.01 67.49
CA LEU A 4 41.09 24.10 66.53
C LEU A 4 42.03 23.90 65.35
N ILE A 5 41.47 23.77 64.15
CA ILE A 5 42.23 23.71 62.90
C ILE A 5 42.06 25.03 62.17
N ARG A 6 43.15 25.76 61.98
CA ARG A 6 43.20 26.98 61.18
C ARG A 6 43.89 26.69 59.86
N GLN A 7 43.21 26.87 58.74
CA GLN A 7 43.75 26.64 57.41
C GLN A 7 44.11 27.96 56.73
N THR A 8 45.29 28.01 56.09
CA THR A 8 45.74 29.14 55.25
C THR A 8 46.23 28.63 53.89
N ASN A 9 45.95 29.41 52.85
CA ASN A 9 46.39 29.15 51.48
C ASN A 9 47.79 29.69 51.16
N SER A 10 48.50 30.30 52.12
CA SER A 10 49.84 30.84 51.90
C SER A 10 50.76 30.56 53.08
N ILE A 11 51.99 30.12 52.77
CA ILE A 11 53.05 29.86 53.75
C ILE A 11 53.72 31.18 54.20
N ASN A 12 53.64 32.28 53.43
CA ASN A 12 54.33 33.54 53.71
C ASN A 12 53.65 34.77 53.07
N SER A 13 52.42 35.13 53.48
CA SER A 13 51.76 36.35 53.02
C SER A 13 51.13 37.10 54.19
N SER A 14 51.32 38.42 54.24
CA SER A 14 50.67 39.33 55.19
C SER A 14 49.15 39.45 54.97
N ASP A 15 48.62 38.90 53.86
CA ASP A 15 47.18 38.86 53.51
C ASP A 15 46.64 37.40 53.49
N ALA A 16 47.05 36.57 54.45
CA ALA A 16 46.54 35.21 54.57
C ALA A 16 45.07 35.18 55.04
N ILE A 17 44.18 34.60 54.22
CA ILE A 17 42.80 34.29 54.61
C ILE A 17 42.83 33.01 55.45
N PHE A 18 42.31 33.09 56.67
CA PHE A 18 42.21 31.97 57.59
C PHE A 18 40.80 31.41 57.66
N THR A 19 40.69 30.09 57.57
CA THR A 19 39.43 29.37 57.83
C THR A 19 39.61 28.51 59.07
N ASP A 20 38.78 28.73 60.08
CA ASP A 20 38.84 28.02 61.35
C ASP A 20 37.77 26.92 61.42
N ARG A 21 38.16 25.72 61.84
CA ARG A 21 37.27 24.58 62.08
C ARG A 21 37.56 23.97 63.45
N ALA A 22 36.53 23.89 64.29
CA ALA A 22 36.59 23.21 65.58
C ALA A 22 36.15 21.75 65.43
N LEU A 23 36.87 20.82 66.06
CA LEU A 23 36.53 19.40 66.12
C LEU A 23 36.61 18.89 67.56
N ASP A 24 35.56 18.22 68.04
CA ASP A 24 35.57 17.51 69.33
C ASP A 24 35.97 16.04 69.11
N ILE A 25 37.28 15.79 69.02
CA ILE A 25 37.86 14.47 68.77
C ILE A 25 39.15 14.30 69.57
N LYS A 26 39.45 13.05 69.99
CA LYS A 26 40.70 12.73 70.73
C LYS A 26 41.89 12.44 69.82
N VAL A 27 41.61 11.99 68.60
CA VAL A 27 42.58 11.63 67.58
C VAL A 27 42.13 12.27 66.29
N LEU A 28 43.00 13.09 65.70
CA LEU A 28 42.81 13.68 64.38
C LEU A 28 43.52 12.80 63.36
N HIS A 29 42.77 12.20 62.44
CA HIS A 29 43.31 11.39 61.35
C HIS A 29 43.75 12.27 60.17
N ILE A 30 44.99 12.09 59.73
CA ILE A 30 45.62 12.93 58.69
C ILE A 30 46.07 12.03 57.53
N GLY A 31 45.65 12.36 56.30
CA GLY A 31 46.05 11.63 55.09
C GLY A 31 45.37 12.14 53.82
N SER A 32 45.59 11.47 52.69
CA SER A 32 45.03 11.87 51.39
C SER A 32 43.65 11.30 51.08
N ALA A 33 43.20 10.29 51.83
CA ALA A 33 41.88 9.69 51.64
C ALA A 33 40.74 10.64 52.07
N PRO A 34 39.55 10.54 51.44
CA PRO A 34 38.41 11.41 51.74
C PRO A 34 37.75 11.14 53.10
N ASP A 35 38.12 10.06 53.79
CA ASP A 35 37.63 9.67 55.12
C ASP A 35 38.49 10.21 56.27
N GLN A 36 39.50 11.04 55.98
CA GLN A 36 40.40 11.64 56.98
C GLN A 36 39.84 12.95 57.54
N ASP A 37 40.00 13.18 58.85
CA ASP A 37 39.53 14.41 59.51
C ASP A 37 40.25 15.67 58.97
N LEU A 38 41.56 15.53 58.71
CA LEU A 38 42.38 16.51 58.01
C LEU A 38 42.91 15.91 56.72
N GLN A 39 42.19 16.15 55.62
CA GLN A 39 42.63 15.72 54.30
C GLN A 39 43.75 16.63 53.76
N LEU A 40 44.91 16.04 53.54
CA LEU A 40 46.09 16.69 52.94
C LEU A 40 46.48 15.97 51.65
N VAL A 41 46.83 16.75 50.64
CA VAL A 41 47.23 16.25 49.32
C VAL A 41 48.73 16.45 49.12
N GLY A 42 49.40 15.50 48.48
CA GLY A 42 50.83 15.55 48.17
C GLY A 42 51.39 14.17 47.80
N ALA A 43 52.47 14.14 47.00
CA ALA A 43 53.04 12.90 46.45
C ALA A 43 53.50 11.91 47.54
N ASP A 44 53.94 12.43 48.69
CA ASP A 44 54.40 11.63 49.83
C ASP A 44 53.37 11.52 50.96
N VAL A 45 52.11 11.88 50.70
CA VAL A 45 51.00 11.76 51.67
C VAL A 45 50.20 10.48 51.42
N LEU A 46 50.48 9.43 52.19
CA LEU A 46 49.70 8.19 52.19
C LEU A 46 48.19 8.44 52.47
N PRO A 47 47.30 7.53 52.01
CA PRO A 47 45.86 7.59 52.28
C PRO A 47 45.53 7.80 53.77
N GLN A 48 46.24 7.08 54.65
CA GLN A 48 46.30 7.30 56.09
C GLN A 48 47.76 7.55 56.47
N HIS A 49 48.14 8.81 56.70
CA HIS A 49 49.53 9.20 56.87
C HIS A 49 49.93 9.20 58.34
N ALA A 50 49.22 9.95 59.17
CA ALA A 50 49.52 10.08 60.59
C ALA A 50 48.27 10.35 61.43
N ASP A 51 48.36 9.98 62.70
CA ASP A 51 47.35 10.29 63.71
C ASP A 51 47.94 11.29 64.70
N LEU A 52 47.23 12.40 64.92
CA LEU A 52 47.57 13.39 65.94
C LEU A 52 46.68 13.15 67.16
N THR A 53 47.26 12.65 68.25
CA THR A 53 46.57 12.39 69.51
C THR A 53 46.76 13.55 70.47
N VAL A 54 45.67 14.11 70.99
CA VAL A 54 45.73 15.22 71.95
C VAL A 54 45.60 14.69 73.38
N SER A 55 46.43 15.23 74.27
CA SER A 55 46.38 14.96 75.71
C SER A 55 46.52 16.27 76.49
N GLY A 56 46.05 16.33 77.75
CA GLY A 56 46.11 17.56 78.56
C GLY A 56 47.51 18.09 78.89
N LYS A 57 48.58 17.54 78.30
CA LYS A 57 49.98 17.97 78.41
C LYS A 57 50.64 18.28 77.05
N GLY A 58 49.91 18.21 75.93
CA GLY A 58 50.44 18.44 74.58
C GLY A 58 49.83 17.50 73.52
N ALA A 59 50.32 17.61 72.29
CA ALA A 59 49.91 16.74 71.18
C ALA A 59 51.00 15.73 70.83
N ARG A 60 50.65 14.55 70.32
CA ARG A 60 51.62 13.56 69.82
C ARG A 60 51.21 13.14 68.42
N ILE A 61 52.13 13.25 67.46
CA ILE A 61 51.92 12.74 66.11
C ILE A 61 52.53 11.34 65.98
N SER A 62 51.78 10.41 65.40
CA SER A 62 52.21 9.04 65.13
C SER A 62 51.92 8.66 63.68
N CYS A 63 52.98 8.41 62.91
CA CYS A 63 52.88 7.97 61.52
C CYS A 63 52.41 6.53 61.42
N ARG A 64 51.62 6.24 60.38
CA ARG A 64 51.26 4.88 59.98
C ARG A 64 52.45 4.17 59.33
N ARG A 65 52.33 2.86 59.11
CA ARG A 65 53.42 2.04 58.55
C ARG A 65 53.77 2.53 57.13
N GLY A 66 54.99 3.04 56.96
CA GLY A 66 55.48 3.55 55.68
C GLY A 66 55.46 5.08 55.55
N ALA A 67 54.87 5.80 56.52
CA ALA A 67 54.93 7.26 56.59
C ALA A 67 56.08 7.74 57.50
N LEU A 68 56.58 8.93 57.18
CA LEU A 68 57.54 9.70 57.95
C LEU A 68 57.09 11.16 57.96
N VAL A 69 57.28 11.84 59.08
CA VAL A 69 57.10 13.29 59.19
C VAL A 69 58.40 13.92 59.67
N SER A 70 58.66 15.14 59.24
CA SER A 70 59.75 15.97 59.76
C SER A 70 59.19 16.92 60.81
N VAL A 71 59.72 16.91 62.03
CA VAL A 71 59.37 17.89 63.07
C VAL A 71 60.58 18.76 63.34
N ASN A 72 60.45 20.07 63.09
CA ASN A 72 61.54 21.05 63.20
C ASN A 72 62.84 20.61 62.49
N GLY A 73 62.71 19.97 61.31
CA GLY A 73 63.83 19.48 60.52
C GLY A 73 64.37 18.09 60.92
N THR A 74 63.77 17.42 61.90
CA THR A 74 64.14 16.05 62.30
C THR A 74 63.09 15.05 61.81
N GLU A 75 63.49 14.10 60.95
CA GLU A 75 62.59 13.06 60.44
C GLU A 75 62.39 11.91 61.42
N GLY A 76 61.15 11.42 61.51
CA GLY A 76 60.81 10.29 62.36
C GLY A 76 59.37 9.85 62.23
N LYS A 77 59.00 8.82 63.01
CA LYS A 77 57.67 8.20 62.97
C LYS A 77 56.76 8.64 64.11
N LYS A 78 57.33 9.14 65.21
CA LYS A 78 56.60 9.55 66.41
C LYS A 78 57.30 10.73 67.05
N PHE A 79 56.56 11.78 67.33
CA PHE A 79 57.05 12.98 68.01
C PHE A 79 56.01 13.47 69.01
N ASP A 80 56.50 13.93 70.16
CA ASP A 80 55.73 14.75 71.09
C ASP A 80 55.88 16.20 70.66
N LEU A 81 54.74 16.88 70.49
CA LEU A 81 54.65 18.23 69.96
C LEU A 81 54.29 19.21 71.08
N SER A 82 55.04 20.31 71.14
CA SER A 82 54.82 21.48 71.98
C SER A 82 54.31 22.66 71.14
N ALA A 83 53.92 23.75 71.79
CA ALA A 83 53.64 24.99 71.08
C ALA A 83 54.88 25.46 70.30
N ASP A 84 54.64 26.01 69.11
CA ASP A 84 55.60 26.46 68.10
C ASP A 84 56.35 25.35 67.33
N ASP A 85 56.00 24.08 67.55
CA ASP A 85 56.54 22.98 66.73
C ASP A 85 55.93 22.93 65.33
N VAL A 86 56.78 22.69 64.34
CA VAL A 86 56.43 22.64 62.93
C VAL A 86 56.59 21.21 62.40
N VAL A 87 55.51 20.64 61.91
CA VAL A 87 55.46 19.33 61.26
C VAL A 87 55.37 19.52 59.74
N GLU A 88 56.32 18.93 59.00
CA GLU A 88 56.38 19.01 57.55
C GLU A 88 56.39 17.61 56.92
N PHE A 89 55.54 17.41 55.92
CA PHE A 89 55.51 16.19 55.10
C PHE A 89 54.72 16.42 53.80
N GLY A 90 55.19 15.81 52.70
CA GLY A 90 54.51 15.89 51.40
C GLY A 90 54.23 17.32 50.90
N GLY A 91 55.08 18.28 51.27
CA GLY A 91 54.90 19.71 50.94
C GLY A 91 53.86 20.45 51.79
N ASN A 92 53.27 19.82 52.81
CA ASN A 92 52.36 20.45 53.77
C ASN A 92 53.12 20.81 55.05
N ARG A 93 52.77 21.95 55.66
CA ARG A 93 53.37 22.43 56.91
C ARG A 93 52.26 22.67 57.94
N ILE A 94 52.32 21.95 59.06
CA ILE A 94 51.41 22.04 60.20
C ILE A 94 52.18 22.64 61.37
N GLU A 95 51.75 23.80 61.85
CA GLU A 95 52.35 24.49 62.99
C GLU A 95 51.44 24.37 64.21
N VAL A 96 51.98 23.94 65.35
CA VAL A 96 51.23 23.84 66.59
C VAL A 96 51.25 25.20 67.29
N SER A 97 50.11 25.86 67.37
CA SER A 97 49.95 27.17 67.99
C SER A 97 49.40 27.07 69.42
N VAL A 98 49.57 28.13 70.20
CA VAL A 98 48.97 28.23 71.55
C VAL A 98 47.45 28.18 71.44
N ALA A 99 46.82 27.21 72.11
CA ALA A 99 45.38 27.01 72.06
C ALA A 99 44.61 28.19 72.69
N PRO A 100 43.63 28.80 71.99
CA PRO A 100 42.73 29.80 72.58
C PRO A 100 41.89 29.22 73.72
N THR A 101 41.36 30.09 74.59
CA THR A 101 40.49 29.68 75.71
C THR A 101 39.31 28.83 75.20
N GLY A 102 39.24 27.57 75.65
CA GLY A 102 38.21 26.60 75.24
C GLY A 102 38.72 25.44 74.37
N PHE A 103 39.97 25.48 73.88
CA PHE A 103 40.58 24.42 73.07
C PHE A 103 41.78 23.77 73.77
N ASP A 104 42.00 22.49 73.51
CA ASP A 104 43.15 21.75 74.06
C ASP A 104 44.42 21.94 73.22
N VAL A 105 44.26 22.01 71.88
CA VAL A 105 45.34 22.22 70.91
C VAL A 105 44.81 23.04 69.72
N ALA A 106 45.62 23.97 69.21
CA ALA A 106 45.34 24.67 67.97
C ALA A 106 46.45 24.42 66.95
N ILE A 107 46.10 24.00 65.74
CA ILE A 107 47.05 23.77 64.64
C ILE A 107 46.77 24.70 63.46
N VAL A 108 47.83 25.25 62.89
CA VAL A 108 47.79 26.05 61.67
C VAL A 108 48.33 25.21 60.52
N VAL A 109 47.49 24.95 59.52
CA VAL A 109 47.84 24.16 58.35
C VAL A 109 48.07 25.10 57.17
N SER A 110 49.28 25.08 56.64
CA SER A 110 49.67 25.82 55.45
C SER A 110 50.05 24.85 54.33
N ARG A 111 49.41 25.03 53.17
CA ARG A 111 49.63 24.20 51.97
C ARG A 111 50.68 24.86 51.08
N SER A 112 51.67 24.11 50.60
CA SER A 112 52.57 24.59 49.56
C SER A 112 51.82 24.74 48.24
N SER A 113 51.93 25.90 47.61
CA SER A 113 51.36 26.22 46.30
C SER A 113 51.99 25.43 45.14
N ALA A 114 52.99 24.57 45.41
CA ALA A 114 53.65 23.74 44.39
C ALA A 114 52.91 22.44 44.05
N ASN A 115 51.87 22.06 44.79
CA ASN A 115 51.09 20.84 44.58
C ASN A 115 49.65 21.18 44.15
N GLU A 116 49.46 21.61 42.89
CA GLU A 116 48.12 21.70 42.31
C GLU A 116 47.55 20.30 42.02
N PRO A 117 46.23 20.06 42.19
CA PRO A 117 45.59 18.78 41.92
C PRO A 117 45.81 18.24 40.50
N ALA A 118 46.08 19.14 39.54
CA ALA A 118 46.21 18.83 38.11
C ALA A 118 47.39 17.89 37.76
N SER A 119 48.44 17.82 38.59
CA SER A 119 49.57 16.91 38.32
C SER A 119 49.29 15.44 38.66
N TYR A 120 48.24 15.15 39.44
CA TYR A 120 47.99 13.82 40.00
C TYR A 120 47.00 12.98 39.19
N GLU A 121 46.04 13.59 38.50
CA GLU A 121 45.14 12.88 37.57
C GLU A 121 45.91 12.15 36.45
N GLN A 122 47.12 12.63 36.10
CA GLN A 122 47.97 12.02 35.06
C GLN A 122 48.60 10.67 35.46
N SER A 123 48.54 10.27 36.75
CA SER A 123 49.18 9.03 37.23
C SER A 123 48.28 7.78 37.10
N TYR A 124 46.98 7.97 36.92
CA TYR A 124 46.03 6.87 36.73
C TYR A 124 45.75 6.68 35.23
N LYS A 125 45.98 5.46 34.73
CA LYS A 125 45.59 5.08 33.36
C LYS A 125 44.09 4.77 33.32
N THR A 126 43.28 5.81 33.29
CA THR A 126 41.81 5.70 33.24
C THR A 126 41.26 5.58 31.82
N ASP A 127 42.08 5.91 30.80
CA ASP A 127 41.71 5.78 29.40
C ASP A 127 42.20 4.46 28.76
N LEU A 128 41.31 3.79 28.03
CA LEU A 128 41.62 2.61 27.21
C LEU A 128 42.77 2.85 26.23
N SER A 129 42.92 4.10 25.74
CA SER A 129 44.00 4.52 24.83
C SER A 129 45.41 4.36 25.43
N GLN A 130 45.52 4.30 26.75
CA GLN A 130 46.78 4.17 27.49
C GLN A 130 47.13 2.71 27.85
N THR A 131 46.29 1.77 27.41
CA THR A 131 46.40 0.32 27.64
C THR A 131 46.66 -0.45 26.34
N ARG A 132 46.90 -1.78 26.43
CA ARG A 132 46.97 -2.67 25.24
C ARG A 132 45.61 -2.89 24.57
N LEU A 133 44.52 -2.42 25.18
CA LEU A 133 43.16 -2.45 24.65
C LEU A 133 42.80 -1.15 23.92
N ALA A 134 43.80 -0.47 23.35
CA ALA A 134 43.58 0.78 22.63
C ALA A 134 42.55 0.56 21.50
N PRO A 135 41.46 1.36 21.46
CA PRO A 135 40.32 1.09 20.59
C PRO A 135 40.68 1.17 19.10
N ARG A 136 41.73 1.93 18.74
CA ARG A 136 42.20 2.05 17.35
C ARG A 136 42.71 0.73 16.78
N PHE A 137 43.50 -0.03 17.55
CA PHE A 137 44.05 -1.29 17.06
C PHE A 137 42.93 -2.30 16.79
N PHE A 138 42.02 -2.48 17.75
CA PHE A 138 40.90 -3.40 17.61
C PHE A 138 39.90 -2.93 16.54
N GLY A 139 39.67 -1.62 16.40
CA GLY A 139 38.83 -1.06 15.35
C GLY A 139 39.38 -1.35 13.95
N TRP A 140 40.68 -1.11 13.73
CA TRP A 140 41.33 -1.42 12.45
C TRP A 140 41.43 -2.92 12.19
N ALA A 141 41.77 -3.70 13.21
CA ALA A 141 41.85 -5.15 13.09
C ALA A 141 40.49 -5.75 12.70
N LEU A 142 39.41 -5.38 13.41
CA LEU A 142 38.06 -5.86 13.10
C LEU A 142 37.60 -5.38 11.71
N SER A 143 37.83 -4.12 11.36
CA SER A 143 37.47 -3.57 10.05
C SER A 143 38.19 -4.30 8.91
N LEU A 144 39.49 -4.56 9.07
CA LEU A 144 40.28 -5.32 8.11
C LEU A 144 39.80 -6.77 8.03
N THR A 145 39.51 -7.40 9.16
CA THR A 145 38.96 -8.76 9.18
C THR A 145 37.63 -8.83 8.46
N ILE A 146 36.71 -7.90 8.70
CA ILE A 146 35.42 -7.82 8.00
C ILE A 146 35.66 -7.65 6.50
N LEU A 147 36.47 -6.67 6.08
CA LEU A 147 36.76 -6.43 4.66
C LEU A 147 37.41 -7.64 3.97
N VAL A 148 38.32 -8.36 4.65
CA VAL A 148 38.93 -9.58 4.11
C VAL A 148 37.88 -10.68 3.94
N VAL A 149 37.07 -10.93 4.97
CA VAL A 149 36.09 -12.02 5.01
C VAL A 149 34.90 -11.77 4.09
N THR A 150 34.35 -10.56 4.08
CA THR A 150 33.11 -10.23 3.38
C THR A 150 33.31 -9.68 1.97
N MET A 151 34.52 -9.28 1.58
CA MET A 151 34.77 -8.67 0.26
C MET A 151 35.95 -9.31 -0.48
N LEU A 152 37.16 -9.28 0.09
CA LEU A 152 38.36 -9.72 -0.64
C LEU A 152 38.36 -11.22 -0.94
N ILE A 153 37.93 -12.05 0.02
CA ILE A 153 37.85 -13.50 -0.15
C ILE A 153 36.83 -13.88 -1.24
N PRO A 154 35.55 -13.45 -1.17
CA PRO A 154 34.57 -13.76 -2.22
C PRO A 154 34.96 -13.20 -3.61
N LEU A 155 35.52 -11.99 -3.67
CA LEU A 155 35.95 -11.40 -4.93
C LEU A 155 37.07 -12.21 -5.58
N ALA A 156 38.06 -12.66 -4.79
CA ALA A 156 39.12 -13.55 -5.27
C ALA A 156 38.53 -14.88 -5.78
N TYR A 157 37.55 -15.45 -5.07
CA TYR A 157 36.85 -16.66 -5.50
C TYR A 157 36.13 -16.48 -6.84
N HIS A 158 35.37 -15.39 -7.05
CA HIS A 158 34.69 -15.09 -8.31
C HIS A 158 35.65 -15.00 -9.51
N PHE A 159 36.82 -14.35 -9.35
CA PHE A 159 37.80 -14.27 -10.42
C PHE A 159 38.52 -15.60 -10.68
N MET A 160 38.73 -16.41 -9.64
CA MET A 160 39.37 -17.73 -9.77
C MET A 160 38.44 -18.78 -10.38
N SER A 161 37.13 -18.74 -10.10
CA SER A 161 36.15 -19.72 -10.61
C SER A 161 35.89 -19.60 -12.12
N LYS A 162 36.20 -18.45 -12.75
CA LYS A 162 36.17 -18.26 -14.21
C LYS A 162 37.28 -19.00 -14.96
N SER A 163 38.28 -19.54 -14.27
CA SER A 163 39.33 -20.38 -14.87
C SER A 163 38.91 -21.86 -14.81
N GLU A 164 38.62 -22.48 -15.96
CA GLU A 164 38.30 -23.92 -16.07
C GLU A 164 39.37 -24.84 -15.43
N THR A 165 40.60 -24.33 -15.26
CA THR A 165 41.72 -25.07 -14.67
C THR A 165 41.64 -25.19 -13.15
N ILE A 166 40.91 -24.30 -12.46
CA ILE A 166 40.83 -24.25 -11.00
C ILE A 166 39.60 -25.00 -10.46
N THR A 167 38.51 -25.05 -11.23
CA THR A 167 37.23 -25.66 -10.82
C THR A 167 37.34 -27.17 -10.56
N GLN A 168 38.25 -27.90 -11.22
CA GLN A 168 38.51 -29.32 -10.93
C GLN A 168 39.42 -29.54 -9.71
N ALA A 169 40.21 -28.56 -9.28
CA ALA A 169 41.16 -28.68 -8.18
C ALA A 169 40.57 -28.35 -6.81
N THR A 170 39.40 -27.68 -6.77
CA THR A 170 38.76 -27.21 -5.54
C THR A 170 37.36 -27.81 -5.36
N ASN A 171 37.29 -29.13 -5.13
CA ASN A 171 36.18 -29.76 -4.38
C ASN A 171 36.26 -29.38 -2.88
N MET A 172 36.64 -28.13 -2.59
CA MET A 172 36.84 -27.61 -1.24
C MET A 172 35.65 -26.69 -0.97
N SER A 173 34.68 -27.17 -0.21
CA SER A 173 33.56 -26.36 0.29
C SER A 173 34.14 -25.25 1.17
N TRP A 174 34.32 -24.06 0.60
CA TRP A 174 34.76 -22.89 1.35
C TRP A 174 33.64 -22.54 2.36
N PRO A 175 33.95 -22.32 3.65
CA PRO A 175 32.93 -21.95 4.65
C PRO A 175 32.28 -20.56 4.41
N ILE A 176 32.72 -19.80 3.41
CA ILE A 176 32.21 -18.48 3.05
C ILE A 176 31.67 -18.60 1.62
N THR A 177 30.35 -18.64 1.49
CA THR A 177 29.61 -18.69 0.24
C THR A 177 28.90 -17.36 -0.01
N ASP A 178 28.38 -17.16 -1.22
CA ASP A 178 27.63 -15.95 -1.60
C ASP A 178 26.37 -15.72 -0.74
N THR A 179 25.93 -16.74 0.02
CA THR A 179 24.89 -16.63 1.05
C THR A 179 25.20 -15.58 2.13
N LEU A 180 26.47 -15.24 2.36
CA LEU A 180 26.85 -14.14 3.27
C LEU A 180 26.37 -12.77 2.79
N TRP A 181 26.11 -12.63 1.48
CA TRP A 181 25.57 -11.43 0.85
C TRP A 181 24.07 -11.50 0.57
N SER A 182 23.42 -12.60 0.94
CA SER A 182 21.98 -12.71 0.83
C SER A 182 21.31 -11.71 1.78
N SER A 183 20.33 -10.97 1.28
CA SER A 183 19.49 -10.06 2.08
C SER A 183 18.31 -10.78 2.74
N GLY A 184 18.19 -12.09 2.56
CA GLY A 184 17.04 -12.91 2.94
C GLY A 184 16.70 -13.93 1.84
N PRO A 185 15.83 -14.91 2.10
CA PRO A 185 15.35 -15.81 1.07
C PRO A 185 14.46 -15.07 0.05
N LEU A 186 14.30 -15.65 -1.13
CA LEU A 186 13.38 -15.14 -2.14
C LEU A 186 11.92 -15.45 -1.76
N HIS A 187 10.98 -14.73 -2.35
CA HIS A 187 9.55 -15.02 -2.27
C HIS A 187 9.28 -16.42 -2.82
N LYS A 188 8.27 -17.11 -2.27
CA LYS A 188 7.96 -18.51 -2.58
C LYS A 188 7.81 -18.81 -4.08
N VAL A 189 7.36 -17.84 -4.87
CA VAL A 189 7.20 -17.97 -6.33
C VAL A 189 8.54 -18.04 -7.08
N HIS A 190 9.60 -17.48 -6.50
CA HIS A 190 10.97 -17.47 -7.04
C HIS A 190 11.94 -18.33 -6.24
N SER A 191 11.48 -19.11 -5.26
CA SER A 191 12.38 -19.89 -4.38
C SER A 191 13.28 -20.88 -5.12
N SER A 192 12.93 -21.29 -6.34
CA SER A 192 13.79 -22.11 -7.20
C SER A 192 15.08 -21.41 -7.64
N LEU A 193 15.15 -20.08 -7.49
CA LEU A 193 16.29 -19.24 -7.86
C LEU A 193 17.19 -18.87 -6.67
N ASP A 194 16.95 -19.38 -5.46
CA ASP A 194 17.69 -19.00 -4.23
C ASP A 194 19.21 -19.12 -4.36
N GLU A 195 19.70 -20.07 -5.16
CA GLU A 195 21.12 -20.31 -5.41
C GLU A 195 21.65 -19.67 -6.71
N SER A 196 20.79 -19.02 -7.49
CA SER A 196 21.09 -18.45 -8.81
C SER A 196 20.94 -16.94 -8.82
N CYS A 197 21.65 -16.24 -7.92
CA CYS A 197 21.52 -14.79 -7.72
C CYS A 197 21.77 -13.97 -9.01
N ASN A 198 22.60 -14.50 -9.91
CA ASN A 198 22.92 -13.90 -11.21
C ASN A 198 21.75 -13.90 -12.20
N SER A 199 20.62 -14.54 -11.87
CA SER A 199 19.37 -14.44 -12.65
C SER A 199 18.79 -13.04 -12.60
N CYS A 200 18.97 -12.33 -11.47
CA CYS A 200 18.48 -10.96 -11.28
C CYS A 200 19.62 -9.95 -11.12
N HIS A 201 20.71 -10.34 -10.46
CA HIS A 201 21.87 -9.48 -10.22
C HIS A 201 22.95 -9.68 -11.30
N VAL A 202 22.75 -9.03 -12.45
CA VAL A 202 23.63 -9.18 -13.62
C VAL A 202 24.93 -8.38 -13.52
N GLU A 203 24.92 -7.23 -12.83
CA GLU A 203 26.09 -6.37 -12.63
C GLU A 203 26.33 -6.08 -11.14
N LEU A 204 27.62 -6.03 -10.75
CA LEU A 204 28.03 -5.75 -9.38
C LEU A 204 27.71 -4.30 -9.01
N PHE A 205 27.16 -4.09 -7.81
CA PHE A 205 26.79 -2.77 -7.27
C PHE A 205 25.72 -2.01 -8.06
N GLN A 206 25.02 -2.69 -8.99
CA GLN A 206 23.84 -2.16 -9.64
C GLN A 206 22.58 -2.77 -9.03
N LYS A 207 21.48 -1.99 -8.97
CA LYS A 207 20.16 -2.52 -8.64
C LYS A 207 19.66 -3.41 -9.78
N VAL A 208 18.78 -4.36 -9.45
CA VAL A 208 18.11 -5.20 -10.46
C VAL A 208 17.36 -4.31 -11.46
N THR A 209 17.52 -4.59 -12.75
CA THR A 209 16.91 -3.85 -13.86
C THR A 209 15.67 -4.56 -14.39
N ASN A 210 14.75 -3.84 -15.05
CA ASN A 210 13.56 -4.43 -15.67
C ASN A 210 13.91 -5.54 -16.66
N ASP A 211 14.95 -5.34 -17.47
CA ASP A 211 15.45 -6.34 -18.43
C ASP A 211 15.73 -7.71 -17.79
N SER A 212 16.22 -7.73 -16.54
CA SER A 212 16.50 -8.97 -15.81
C SER A 212 15.22 -9.72 -15.45
N CYS A 213 14.14 -8.98 -15.12
CA CYS A 213 12.83 -9.55 -14.83
C CYS A 213 12.12 -9.98 -16.13
N GLN A 214 12.18 -9.15 -17.16
CA GLN A 214 11.52 -9.36 -18.45
C GLN A 214 12.10 -10.51 -19.24
N THR A 215 13.31 -10.98 -18.93
CA THR A 215 13.86 -12.22 -19.53
C THR A 215 12.96 -13.45 -19.30
N CYS A 216 12.18 -13.47 -18.21
CA CYS A 216 11.18 -14.51 -17.93
C CYS A 216 9.74 -13.98 -17.98
N HIS A 217 9.53 -12.67 -17.83
CA HIS A 217 8.24 -11.99 -17.83
C HIS A 217 8.05 -11.11 -19.06
N GLU A 218 8.36 -11.65 -20.25
CA GLU A 218 8.40 -10.91 -21.52
C GLU A 218 7.06 -10.25 -21.87
N ASP A 219 5.94 -10.88 -21.52
CA ASP A 219 4.58 -10.41 -21.84
C ASP A 219 4.00 -9.44 -20.79
N THR A 220 4.75 -9.14 -19.72
CA THR A 220 4.29 -8.20 -18.68
C THR A 220 4.52 -6.77 -19.13
N GLN A 221 3.44 -6.00 -19.27
CA GLN A 221 3.52 -4.57 -19.56
C GLN A 221 3.88 -3.74 -18.32
N ASP A 222 4.62 -2.66 -18.53
CA ASP A 222 4.91 -1.70 -17.47
C ASP A 222 3.66 -0.87 -17.15
N HIS A 223 3.46 -0.60 -15.85
CA HIS A 223 2.41 0.32 -15.39
C HIS A 223 2.59 1.73 -15.96
N ILE A 224 3.85 2.16 -16.11
CA ILE A 224 4.22 3.40 -16.77
C ILE A 224 4.95 3.04 -18.05
N VAL A 225 4.29 3.17 -19.19
CA VAL A 225 4.97 3.02 -20.48
C VAL A 225 5.87 4.25 -20.68
N ALA A 226 7.15 4.03 -20.96
CA ALA A 226 8.12 5.09 -21.22
C ALA A 226 7.86 5.76 -22.59
N VAL A 227 6.79 6.54 -22.69
CA VAL A 227 6.57 7.51 -23.77
C VAL A 227 7.40 8.77 -23.50
N THR A 228 7.70 9.54 -24.55
CA THR A 228 8.38 10.84 -24.46
C THR A 228 7.76 11.79 -23.43
N GLU A 229 6.47 11.63 -23.14
CA GLU A 229 5.72 12.42 -22.16
C GLU A 229 6.12 12.12 -20.70
N ASN A 230 6.58 10.90 -20.39
CA ASN A 230 6.95 10.48 -19.02
C ASN A 230 8.43 10.73 -18.68
N GLN A 231 9.22 11.31 -19.59
CA GLN A 231 10.66 11.56 -19.41
C GLN A 231 10.99 12.57 -18.30
N HIS A 232 10.00 13.34 -17.83
CA HIS A 232 10.17 14.30 -16.75
C HIS A 232 10.18 13.65 -15.35
N LEU A 233 9.75 12.39 -15.24
CA LEU A 233 9.78 11.64 -13.99
C LEU A 233 11.23 11.29 -13.60
N PRO A 234 11.62 11.44 -12.32
CA PRO A 234 12.93 11.01 -11.83
C PRO A 234 13.17 9.51 -12.13
N ILE A 235 14.43 9.13 -12.44
CA ILE A 235 14.81 7.72 -12.69
C ILE A 235 14.42 6.79 -11.53
N GLU A 236 14.39 7.32 -10.30
CA GLU A 236 13.98 6.60 -9.10
C GLU A 236 12.47 6.32 -9.04
N MET A 237 11.66 7.14 -9.74
CA MET A 237 10.21 6.99 -9.93
C MET A 237 9.87 6.31 -11.26
N ASN A 238 10.87 5.93 -12.07
CA ASN A 238 10.71 5.44 -13.44
C ASN A 238 10.28 3.96 -13.52
N GLY A 239 9.40 3.51 -12.61
CA GLY A 239 8.65 2.25 -12.76
C GLY A 239 9.51 1.00 -12.92
N THR A 240 10.59 0.85 -12.14
CA THR A 240 11.32 -0.42 -12.18
C THR A 240 10.49 -1.56 -11.58
N CYS A 241 10.57 -2.78 -12.09
CA CYS A 241 9.79 -3.90 -11.53
C CYS A 241 10.04 -4.02 -10.01
N ALA A 242 11.30 -3.86 -9.59
CA ALA A 242 11.73 -3.93 -8.19
C ALA A 242 11.26 -2.77 -7.30
N SER A 243 10.68 -1.69 -7.86
CA SER A 243 10.07 -0.62 -7.05
C SER A 243 8.75 -1.05 -6.43
N CYS A 244 7.99 -1.91 -7.13
CA CYS A 244 6.72 -2.46 -6.65
C CYS A 244 6.87 -3.93 -6.19
N HIS A 245 7.69 -4.71 -6.88
CA HIS A 245 7.95 -6.13 -6.62
C HIS A 245 9.25 -6.29 -5.84
N ARG A 246 9.19 -6.14 -4.51
CA ARG A 246 10.41 -6.15 -3.68
C ARG A 246 10.73 -7.54 -3.16
N GLU A 247 11.83 -8.06 -3.67
CA GLU A 247 12.38 -9.36 -3.28
C GLU A 247 13.22 -9.27 -1.99
N HIS A 248 13.46 -10.42 -1.34
CA HIS A 248 14.22 -10.57 -0.08
C HIS A 248 13.56 -9.94 1.15
N ASN A 249 12.32 -9.48 1.05
CA ASN A 249 11.58 -8.94 2.18
C ASN A 249 10.81 -10.06 2.91
N GLU A 250 11.36 -10.54 4.03
CA GLU A 250 10.60 -11.35 4.99
C GLU A 250 9.98 -10.46 6.08
N PRO A 251 8.81 -10.82 6.63
CA PRO A 251 7.97 -11.99 6.35
C PRO A 251 6.77 -11.62 5.46
N VAL A 252 6.98 -10.93 4.34
CA VAL A 252 5.84 -10.46 3.54
C VAL A 252 5.31 -11.61 2.69
N SER A 253 4.01 -11.91 2.83
CA SER A 253 3.31 -12.95 2.06
C SER A 253 3.07 -12.60 0.60
N SER A 254 3.54 -11.43 0.15
CA SER A 254 3.36 -10.88 -1.18
C SER A 254 4.67 -10.28 -1.67
N LEU A 255 5.00 -10.54 -2.93
CA LEU A 255 6.10 -9.87 -3.63
C LEU A 255 5.76 -8.38 -3.91
N VAL A 256 4.47 -8.07 -4.07
CA VAL A 256 3.98 -6.71 -4.37
C VAL A 256 3.85 -5.91 -3.09
N ILE A 257 4.41 -4.70 -3.08
CA ILE A 257 4.22 -3.71 -2.03
C ILE A 257 2.78 -3.20 -2.07
N THR A 258 2.04 -3.42 -0.99
CA THR A 258 0.61 -3.06 -0.88
C THR A 258 0.38 -1.68 -0.27
N SER A 259 1.44 -0.90 -0.07
CA SER A 259 1.38 0.38 0.62
C SER A 259 1.00 1.50 -0.37
N ASN A 260 -0.03 2.27 -0.03
CA ASN A 260 -0.54 3.36 -0.87
C ASN A 260 0.51 4.45 -1.17
N ASN A 261 1.47 4.66 -0.26
CA ASN A 261 2.54 5.66 -0.46
C ASN A 261 3.30 5.46 -1.77
N LEU A 262 3.52 4.21 -2.18
CA LEU A 262 4.18 3.90 -3.44
C LEU A 262 3.44 4.48 -4.65
N CYS A 263 2.11 4.52 -4.60
CA CYS A 263 1.26 5.08 -5.64
C CYS A 263 1.15 6.61 -5.51
N VAL A 264 0.84 7.09 -4.30
CA VAL A 264 0.56 8.53 -4.09
C VAL A 264 1.81 9.40 -4.16
N ASP A 265 3.00 8.84 -3.95
CA ASP A 265 4.27 9.57 -4.14
C ASP A 265 4.38 10.12 -5.58
N CYS A 266 3.82 9.41 -6.57
CA CYS A 266 3.69 9.87 -7.95
C CYS A 266 2.36 10.60 -8.22
N HIS A 267 1.22 10.10 -7.71
CA HIS A 267 -0.11 10.61 -8.09
C HIS A 267 -0.62 11.81 -7.26
N ALA A 268 -0.02 12.13 -6.12
CA ALA A 268 -0.38 13.29 -5.31
C ALA A 268 0.22 14.62 -5.82
N PRO A 269 1.45 14.65 -6.39
CA PRO A 269 1.99 15.83 -7.05
C PRO A 269 1.12 16.34 -8.23
N HIS A 270 1.02 17.66 -8.38
CA HIS A 270 0.20 18.31 -9.43
C HIS A 270 0.88 18.37 -10.81
N ASP A 271 2.18 18.08 -10.89
CA ASP A 271 3.01 18.22 -12.07
C ASP A 271 2.79 17.12 -13.13
N LEU A 272 2.04 16.07 -12.79
CA LEU A 272 1.61 15.04 -13.75
C LEU A 272 0.41 15.45 -14.62
N GLN A 273 -0.24 16.58 -14.34
CA GLN A 273 -1.35 17.07 -15.15
C GLN A 273 -0.83 17.70 -16.44
N THR A 274 -1.03 17.02 -17.56
CA THR A 274 -0.75 17.58 -18.90
C THR A 274 -2.06 18.03 -19.56
N ASP A 275 -1.97 19.01 -20.48
CA ASP A 275 -3.12 19.47 -21.27
C ASP A 275 -3.73 18.35 -22.15
N SER A 276 -2.98 17.27 -22.41
CA SER A 276 -3.38 16.12 -23.24
C SER A 276 -4.04 14.99 -22.48
N THR A 277 -3.74 14.82 -21.19
CA THR A 277 -4.35 13.81 -20.30
C THR A 277 -4.36 14.35 -18.86
N PRO A 278 -5.44 14.99 -18.40
CA PRO A 278 -5.50 15.52 -17.04
C PRO A 278 -5.76 14.36 -16.07
N LEU A 279 -4.72 13.64 -15.66
CA LEU A 279 -4.80 12.75 -14.53
C LEU A 279 -5.10 13.58 -13.28
N GLU A 280 -6.28 13.40 -12.70
CA GLU A 280 -6.65 14.10 -11.47
C GLU A 280 -5.73 13.69 -10.32
N ARG A 281 -5.45 14.64 -9.42
CA ARG A 281 -4.59 14.41 -8.24
C ARG A 281 -5.24 13.40 -7.31
N VAL A 282 -4.45 12.44 -6.82
CA VAL A 282 -4.90 11.41 -5.86
C VAL A 282 -3.92 11.30 -4.69
N GLU A 283 -4.45 11.41 -3.47
CA GLU A 283 -3.70 11.31 -2.20
C GLU A 283 -4.03 10.03 -1.42
N GLY A 284 -5.02 9.27 -1.88
CA GLY A 284 -5.46 8.02 -1.28
C GLY A 284 -6.86 7.67 -1.73
N PHE A 285 -7.47 6.66 -1.11
CA PHE A 285 -8.88 6.33 -1.30
C PHE A 285 -9.72 6.93 -0.17
N GLY A 286 -10.62 7.85 -0.50
CA GLY A 286 -11.49 8.53 0.46
C GLY A 286 -12.11 9.81 -0.09
N GLU A 287 -13.07 10.37 0.63
CA GLU A 287 -13.73 11.63 0.27
C GLU A 287 -12.69 12.76 0.19
N GLY A 288 -12.58 13.39 -0.98
CA GLY A 288 -11.64 14.48 -1.24
C GLY A 288 -10.17 14.08 -1.38
N THR A 289 -9.82 12.80 -1.19
CA THR A 289 -8.46 12.27 -1.41
C THR A 289 -8.34 11.45 -2.69
N HIS A 290 -9.46 11.00 -3.24
CA HIS A 290 -9.55 10.34 -4.54
C HIS A 290 -10.39 11.17 -5.52
N ALA A 291 -10.00 11.13 -6.80
CA ALA A 291 -10.74 11.71 -7.91
C ALA A 291 -12.12 11.06 -8.11
N ALA A 292 -13.05 11.76 -8.75
CA ALA A 292 -14.31 11.14 -9.14
C ALA A 292 -14.07 10.04 -10.20
N PHE A 293 -14.90 8.99 -10.18
CA PHE A 293 -14.81 7.97 -11.21
C PHE A 293 -15.15 8.54 -12.58
N GLN A 294 -14.45 8.07 -13.60
CA GLN A 294 -14.75 8.30 -15.01
C GLN A 294 -15.15 6.99 -15.63
N LEU A 295 -16.21 7.00 -16.43
CA LEU A 295 -16.77 5.81 -17.05
C LEU A 295 -16.18 5.59 -18.43
N SER A 296 -16.00 4.33 -18.79
CA SER A 296 -15.73 3.88 -20.15
C SER A 296 -17.06 3.51 -20.80
N LEU A 297 -17.47 4.24 -21.84
CA LEU A 297 -18.72 4.00 -22.56
C LEU A 297 -18.45 3.69 -24.03
N LEU A 298 -19.19 2.72 -24.55
CA LEU A 298 -19.24 2.43 -25.98
C LEU A 298 -20.05 3.50 -26.73
N ALA A 299 -19.41 4.09 -27.74
CA ALA A 299 -20.03 5.04 -28.67
C ALA A 299 -20.14 4.41 -30.08
N PRO A 300 -21.35 4.35 -30.66
CA PRO A 300 -21.51 3.90 -32.04
C PRO A 300 -20.94 4.93 -33.03
N PRO A 301 -20.66 4.52 -34.28
CA PRO A 301 -20.28 5.46 -35.33
C PRO A 301 -21.36 6.53 -35.57
N GLU A 302 -20.96 7.66 -36.16
CA GLU A 302 -21.88 8.76 -36.47
C GLU A 302 -23.02 8.27 -37.36
N GLY A 303 -24.27 8.40 -36.89
CA GLY A 303 -25.47 7.89 -37.57
C GLY A 303 -25.97 6.52 -37.09
N GLY A 304 -25.27 5.87 -36.16
CA GLY A 304 -25.65 4.56 -35.62
C GLY A 304 -24.93 3.40 -36.30
N SER A 305 -24.98 2.23 -35.68
CA SER A 305 -24.39 0.99 -36.20
C SER A 305 -25.49 0.03 -36.66
N TYR A 306 -25.35 -0.47 -37.88
CA TYR A 306 -26.31 -1.35 -38.57
C TYR A 306 -25.66 -2.66 -39.02
N ASP A 307 -24.34 -2.78 -38.90
CA ASP A 307 -23.58 -4.01 -39.12
C ASP A 307 -22.83 -4.37 -37.83
N SER A 308 -22.88 -5.64 -37.45
CA SER A 308 -22.14 -6.18 -36.30
C SER A 308 -20.61 -5.97 -36.38
N THR A 309 -20.09 -5.71 -37.58
CA THR A 309 -18.67 -5.44 -37.85
C THR A 309 -18.30 -3.97 -37.76
N ASP A 310 -19.28 -3.06 -37.57
CA ASP A 310 -19.00 -1.65 -37.36
C ASP A 310 -18.12 -1.45 -36.12
N GLU A 311 -17.15 -0.54 -36.24
CA GLU A 311 -16.25 -0.20 -35.14
C GLU A 311 -16.96 0.74 -34.17
N TRP A 312 -16.90 0.39 -32.87
CA TRP A 312 -17.41 1.22 -31.78
C TRP A 312 -16.22 1.73 -30.98
N LEU A 313 -16.24 3.01 -30.65
CA LEU A 313 -15.18 3.63 -29.86
C LEU A 313 -15.50 3.53 -28.37
N VAL A 314 -14.46 3.46 -27.54
CA VAL A 314 -14.61 3.59 -26.09
C VAL A 314 -14.25 5.02 -25.70
N GLU A 315 -15.21 5.74 -25.14
CA GLU A 315 -15.05 7.10 -24.66
C GLU A 315 -14.97 7.14 -23.14
N ARG A 316 -14.10 8.01 -22.62
CA ARG A 316 -13.92 8.27 -21.19
C ARG A 316 -14.75 9.50 -20.80
N VAL A 317 -15.80 9.31 -20.03
CA VAL A 317 -16.74 10.39 -19.67
C VAL A 317 -16.93 10.54 -18.18
N SER A 318 -17.32 11.74 -17.75
CA SER A 318 -17.81 11.93 -16.38
C SER A 318 -19.19 11.28 -16.23
N PRO A 319 -19.50 10.60 -15.10
CA PRO A 319 -20.81 10.02 -14.85
C PRO A 319 -21.96 11.05 -14.89
N THR A 320 -21.68 12.32 -14.59
CA THR A 320 -22.73 13.34 -14.49
C THR A 320 -23.28 13.68 -15.87
N GLY A 321 -24.53 13.27 -16.14
CA GLY A 321 -25.21 13.52 -17.41
C GLY A 321 -24.74 12.64 -18.56
N ALA A 322 -23.97 11.58 -18.27
CA ALA A 322 -23.65 10.56 -19.24
C ALA A 322 -24.85 9.63 -19.47
N GLU A 323 -25.00 9.17 -20.71
CA GLU A 323 -26.05 8.23 -21.13
C GLU A 323 -25.40 7.08 -21.91
N GLU A 324 -25.87 5.86 -21.71
CA GLU A 324 -25.48 4.71 -22.52
C GLU A 324 -26.16 4.78 -23.89
N ASN A 325 -25.41 4.51 -24.96
CA ASN A 325 -25.97 4.42 -26.31
C ASN A 325 -25.84 3.00 -26.88
N SER A 326 -26.56 2.05 -26.28
CA SER A 326 -26.54 0.65 -26.73
C SER A 326 -27.39 0.37 -27.97
N GLN A 327 -28.10 1.37 -28.50
CA GLN A 327 -29.13 1.27 -29.54
C GLN A 327 -30.32 0.33 -29.19
N LEU A 328 -30.40 -0.14 -27.94
CA LEU A 328 -31.55 -0.88 -27.40
C LEU A 328 -32.61 0.10 -26.89
N LYS A 329 -33.87 -0.19 -27.21
CA LYS A 329 -35.03 0.43 -26.58
C LYS A 329 -35.57 -0.51 -25.51
N PHE A 330 -35.35 -0.17 -24.25
CA PHE A 330 -35.85 -0.94 -23.13
C PHE A 330 -36.37 -0.03 -22.04
N ASN A 331 -37.46 -0.43 -21.39
CA ASN A 331 -38.03 0.31 -20.27
C ASN A 331 -37.90 -0.53 -18.99
N HIS A 332 -36.92 -0.18 -18.16
CA HIS A 332 -36.62 -0.90 -16.92
C HIS A 332 -37.76 -0.77 -15.90
N GLU A 333 -38.33 0.42 -15.73
CA GLU A 333 -39.45 0.70 -14.81
C GLU A 333 -40.63 -0.27 -14.98
N ILE A 334 -41.01 -0.59 -16.22
CA ILE A 334 -42.11 -1.53 -16.51
C ILE A 334 -41.75 -2.95 -16.08
N HIS A 335 -40.51 -3.38 -16.31
CA HIS A 335 -40.07 -4.75 -16.01
C HIS A 335 -39.77 -4.95 -14.52
N TYR A 336 -39.34 -3.90 -13.82
CA TYR A 336 -39.10 -3.91 -12.38
C TYR A 336 -40.42 -3.88 -11.58
N ASP A 337 -41.46 -3.24 -12.11
CA ASP A 337 -42.76 -3.15 -11.44
C ASP A 337 -43.55 -4.47 -11.53
N SER A 338 -43.55 -5.22 -10.43
CA SER A 338 -44.31 -6.47 -10.26
C SER A 338 -45.82 -6.36 -10.49
N SER A 339 -46.40 -5.16 -10.51
CA SER A 339 -47.81 -4.97 -10.87
C SER A 339 -48.05 -4.95 -12.39
N LYS A 340 -46.98 -4.73 -13.18
CA LYS A 340 -47.01 -4.66 -14.64
C LYS A 340 -46.48 -5.95 -15.28
N VAL A 341 -45.36 -6.48 -14.78
CA VAL A 341 -44.71 -7.70 -15.32
C VAL A 341 -44.41 -8.66 -14.17
N THR A 342 -44.75 -9.93 -14.37
CA THR A 342 -44.48 -11.03 -13.42
C THR A 342 -44.04 -12.26 -14.18
N LEU A 343 -43.35 -13.17 -13.51
CA LEU A 343 -43.10 -14.53 -14.00
C LEU A 343 -44.43 -15.33 -14.05
N ASP A 344 -44.40 -16.50 -14.70
CA ASP A 344 -45.57 -17.39 -14.84
C ASP A 344 -46.26 -17.75 -13.51
N GLN A 345 -45.50 -17.77 -12.42
CA GLN A 345 -45.96 -18.11 -11.07
C GLN A 345 -46.57 -16.90 -10.33
N GLY A 346 -46.51 -15.70 -10.92
CA GLY A 346 -46.96 -14.44 -10.33
C GLY A 346 -45.91 -13.72 -9.48
N ASP A 347 -44.68 -14.26 -9.43
CA ASP A 347 -43.56 -13.65 -8.72
C ASP A 347 -42.99 -12.44 -9.49
N ALA A 348 -42.47 -11.47 -8.74
CA ALA A 348 -41.73 -10.33 -9.28
C ALA A 348 -40.43 -10.78 -9.95
N LEU A 349 -39.93 -10.00 -10.91
CA LEU A 349 -38.62 -10.23 -11.50
C LEU A 349 -37.55 -9.79 -10.51
N SER A 350 -36.53 -10.63 -10.32
CA SER A 350 -35.32 -10.28 -9.58
C SER A 350 -34.26 -9.68 -10.51
N CYS A 351 -33.21 -9.06 -9.95
CA CYS A 351 -32.09 -8.54 -10.75
C CYS A 351 -31.45 -9.65 -11.59
N ALA A 352 -31.27 -10.83 -10.98
CA ALA A 352 -30.70 -12.02 -11.63
C ALA A 352 -31.63 -12.68 -12.67
N THR A 353 -32.83 -12.14 -12.92
CA THR A 353 -33.65 -12.60 -14.05
C THR A 353 -33.09 -12.11 -15.39
N CYS A 354 -32.37 -10.98 -15.38
CA CYS A 354 -31.76 -10.40 -16.57
C CYS A 354 -30.25 -10.21 -16.44
N HIS A 355 -29.74 -9.93 -15.24
CA HIS A 355 -28.32 -9.67 -14.99
C HIS A 355 -27.65 -10.92 -14.42
N ASP A 356 -27.06 -11.72 -15.32
CA ASP A 356 -26.35 -12.95 -14.96
C ASP A 356 -24.90 -12.65 -14.58
N LEU A 357 -24.55 -12.84 -13.31
CA LEU A 357 -23.18 -12.63 -12.83
C LEU A 357 -22.24 -13.61 -13.52
N SER A 358 -21.16 -13.09 -14.10
CA SER A 358 -20.13 -13.89 -14.76
C SER A 358 -19.33 -14.71 -13.75
N VAL A 359 -18.61 -15.70 -14.26
CA VAL A 359 -17.82 -16.64 -13.46
C VAL A 359 -16.62 -15.99 -12.77
N ASP A 360 -16.20 -14.81 -13.23
CA ASP A 360 -15.13 -14.03 -12.59
C ASP A 360 -15.60 -13.35 -11.29
N GLY A 361 -16.92 -13.31 -11.04
CA GLY A 361 -17.52 -12.67 -9.87
C GLY A 361 -17.51 -11.15 -9.93
N GLU A 362 -17.11 -10.57 -11.06
CA GLU A 362 -16.91 -9.14 -11.25
C GLU A 362 -17.84 -8.58 -12.34
N HIS A 363 -17.92 -9.23 -13.50
CA HIS A 363 -18.71 -8.75 -14.62
C HIS A 363 -20.07 -9.44 -14.70
N PHE A 364 -20.94 -8.94 -15.57
CA PHE A 364 -22.19 -9.59 -15.94
C PHE A 364 -22.10 -10.05 -17.40
N GLU A 365 -22.75 -11.16 -17.69
CA GLU A 365 -22.88 -11.67 -19.07
C GLU A 365 -23.76 -10.73 -19.92
N ASP A 366 -23.61 -10.82 -21.24
CA ASP A 366 -24.46 -10.07 -22.16
C ASP A 366 -25.92 -10.47 -22.02
N ILE A 367 -26.81 -9.49 -22.03
CA ILE A 367 -28.25 -9.73 -22.11
C ILE A 367 -28.58 -10.20 -23.53
N GLU A 368 -28.99 -11.45 -23.66
CA GLU A 368 -29.41 -12.06 -24.93
C GLU A 368 -30.94 -12.22 -24.98
N PHE A 369 -31.55 -11.95 -26.12
CA PHE A 369 -33.01 -12.06 -26.27
C PHE A 369 -33.50 -13.48 -25.97
N GLU A 370 -32.83 -14.49 -26.52
CA GLU A 370 -33.18 -15.89 -26.32
C GLU A 370 -33.14 -16.27 -24.84
N LEU A 371 -32.10 -15.84 -24.12
CA LEU A 371 -31.85 -16.23 -22.74
C LEU A 371 -32.66 -15.42 -21.73
N ASN A 372 -32.70 -14.10 -21.87
CA ASN A 372 -33.22 -13.22 -20.83
C ASN A 372 -34.63 -12.71 -21.13
N CYS A 373 -35.05 -12.67 -22.41
CA CYS A 373 -36.39 -12.21 -22.81
C CYS A 373 -37.35 -13.35 -23.16
N ALA A 374 -36.90 -14.28 -24.00
CA ALA A 374 -37.74 -15.33 -24.57
C ALA A 374 -37.87 -16.56 -23.67
N ASN A 375 -36.77 -17.03 -23.07
CA ASN A 375 -36.79 -18.18 -22.17
C ASN A 375 -37.60 -17.91 -20.89
N SER A 376 -37.70 -16.65 -20.46
CA SER A 376 -38.54 -16.21 -19.33
C SER A 376 -40.04 -16.24 -19.64
N GLY A 377 -40.45 -16.66 -20.85
CA GLY A 377 -41.84 -16.84 -21.26
C GLY A 377 -42.61 -15.54 -21.50
N CYS A 378 -41.96 -14.38 -21.37
CA CYS A 378 -42.59 -13.07 -21.43
C CYS A 378 -42.70 -12.52 -22.86
N HIS A 379 -41.64 -12.66 -23.66
CA HIS A 379 -41.56 -12.11 -25.02
C HIS A 379 -41.37 -13.21 -26.06
N GLU A 380 -42.20 -13.22 -27.10
CA GLU A 380 -42.08 -14.20 -28.19
C GLU A 380 -42.24 -13.51 -29.55
N LEU A 381 -41.29 -13.74 -30.46
CA LEU A 381 -41.38 -13.28 -31.85
C LEU A 381 -42.30 -14.21 -32.66
N GLU A 382 -43.60 -14.19 -32.37
CA GLU A 382 -44.59 -15.04 -33.03
C GLU A 382 -45.04 -14.49 -34.39
N LEU A 383 -44.98 -15.33 -35.43
CA LEU A 383 -45.66 -15.09 -36.69
C LEU A 383 -47.09 -15.67 -36.67
N ASP A 384 -47.23 -16.89 -36.16
CA ASP A 384 -48.50 -17.54 -35.84
C ASP A 384 -48.31 -18.52 -34.67
N PRO A 385 -49.39 -19.15 -34.13
CA PRO A 385 -49.29 -20.05 -32.96
C PRO A 385 -48.37 -21.28 -33.11
N ARG A 386 -47.81 -21.54 -34.30
CA ARG A 386 -46.92 -22.66 -34.59
C ARG A 386 -45.63 -22.23 -35.29
N ASN A 387 -45.45 -20.94 -35.57
CA ASN A 387 -44.32 -20.42 -36.32
C ASN A 387 -43.74 -19.21 -35.59
N ARG A 388 -42.49 -19.34 -35.18
CA ARG A 388 -41.67 -18.27 -34.58
C ARG A 388 -40.76 -17.65 -35.64
N LEU A 389 -40.39 -16.39 -35.45
CA LEU A 389 -39.39 -15.69 -36.24
C LEU A 389 -38.02 -15.80 -35.57
N PRO A 390 -36.93 -15.95 -36.35
CA PRO A 390 -35.58 -15.90 -35.79
C PRO A 390 -35.25 -14.47 -35.34
N HIS A 391 -34.55 -14.34 -34.23
CA HIS A 391 -34.01 -13.05 -33.77
C HIS A 391 -32.60 -12.81 -34.36
N GLY A 392 -32.18 -11.55 -34.43
CA GLY A 392 -30.83 -11.15 -34.89
C GLY A 392 -30.55 -11.28 -36.40
N GLN A 393 -31.51 -11.73 -37.21
CA GLN A 393 -31.36 -11.92 -38.66
C GLN A 393 -32.56 -11.31 -39.42
N PRO A 394 -32.56 -10.00 -39.71
CA PRO A 394 -33.69 -9.32 -40.35
C PRO A 394 -34.03 -9.87 -41.73
N ASP A 395 -33.02 -10.18 -42.55
CA ASP A 395 -33.16 -10.74 -43.90
C ASP A 395 -33.80 -12.14 -43.88
N VAL A 396 -33.32 -13.02 -43.00
CA VAL A 396 -33.89 -14.37 -42.77
C VAL A 396 -35.32 -14.27 -42.25
N THR A 397 -35.58 -13.29 -41.38
CA THR A 397 -36.93 -13.03 -40.84
C THR A 397 -37.90 -12.63 -41.95
N VAL A 398 -37.51 -11.70 -42.83
CA VAL A 398 -38.32 -11.30 -43.98
C VAL A 398 -38.61 -12.51 -44.88
N ALA A 399 -37.58 -13.28 -45.24
CA ALA A 399 -37.74 -14.49 -46.05
C ALA A 399 -38.64 -15.55 -45.37
N ALA A 400 -38.56 -15.68 -44.04
CA ALA A 400 -39.41 -16.59 -43.27
C ALA A 400 -40.89 -16.17 -43.32
N ILE A 401 -41.17 -14.88 -43.20
CA ILE A 401 -42.54 -14.33 -43.32
C ILE A 401 -43.09 -14.56 -44.72
N GLU A 402 -42.33 -14.22 -45.76
CA GLU A 402 -42.75 -14.45 -47.15
C GLU A 402 -43.01 -15.93 -47.42
N GLY A 403 -42.08 -16.80 -47.02
CA GLY A 403 -42.21 -18.25 -47.18
C GLY A 403 -43.42 -18.81 -46.45
N PHE A 404 -43.75 -18.29 -45.25
CA PHE A 404 -44.94 -18.68 -44.51
C PHE A 404 -46.23 -18.37 -45.29
N TYR A 405 -46.39 -17.15 -45.78
CA TYR A 405 -47.58 -16.77 -46.53
C TYR A 405 -47.66 -17.51 -47.87
N LEU A 406 -46.55 -17.69 -48.58
CA LEU A 406 -46.51 -18.49 -49.81
C LEU A 406 -46.96 -19.94 -49.57
N ARG A 407 -46.49 -20.61 -48.50
CA ARG A 407 -46.94 -21.97 -48.15
C ARG A 407 -48.41 -22.00 -47.73
N LYS A 408 -48.87 -20.98 -47.01
CA LYS A 408 -50.25 -20.88 -46.52
C LYS A 408 -51.26 -20.77 -47.67
N PHE A 409 -50.94 -20.02 -48.70
CA PHE A 409 -51.79 -19.77 -49.87
C PHE A 409 -51.51 -20.71 -51.06
N GLY A 410 -50.32 -21.31 -51.13
CA GLY A 410 -49.93 -22.27 -52.17
C GLY A 410 -50.46 -23.69 -51.97
N ASN A 411 -51.19 -23.96 -50.88
CA ASN A 411 -51.78 -25.28 -50.61
C ASN A 411 -53.08 -25.48 -51.42
N PRO A 412 -53.14 -26.43 -52.38
CA PRO A 412 -54.31 -26.66 -53.23
C PRO A 412 -55.60 -27.00 -52.47
N ASP A 413 -55.48 -27.63 -51.30
CA ASP A 413 -56.63 -28.07 -50.48
C ASP A 413 -57.27 -26.92 -49.69
N LYS A 414 -56.70 -25.71 -49.71
CA LYS A 414 -57.18 -24.53 -48.97
C LYS A 414 -57.59 -23.35 -49.86
N ILE A 415 -57.62 -23.54 -51.18
CA ILE A 415 -57.87 -22.48 -52.18
C ILE A 415 -59.21 -21.74 -52.00
N ASN A 416 -60.20 -22.31 -51.29
CA ASN A 416 -61.51 -21.69 -51.09
C ASN A 416 -61.68 -20.88 -49.78
N SER A 417 -60.64 -20.66 -48.99
CA SER A 417 -60.73 -19.84 -47.77
C SER A 417 -59.97 -18.53 -47.93
N THR A 418 -60.51 -17.59 -48.70
CA THR A 418 -60.13 -16.16 -48.69
C THR A 418 -60.51 -15.46 -47.38
N THR A 419 -61.08 -16.18 -46.41
CA THR A 419 -61.41 -15.67 -45.08
C THR A 419 -60.32 -16.06 -44.09
N ILE A 420 -59.54 -15.07 -43.64
CA ILE A 420 -58.63 -15.21 -42.51
C ILE A 420 -59.48 -15.10 -41.23
N VAL A 421 -59.75 -16.24 -40.59
CA VAL A 421 -60.32 -16.25 -39.25
C VAL A 421 -59.16 -16.26 -38.25
N ASP A 422 -58.88 -15.11 -37.67
CA ASP A 422 -58.02 -15.01 -36.49
C ASP A 422 -58.67 -15.82 -35.35
N ARG A 423 -57.94 -16.81 -34.83
CA ARG A 423 -58.41 -17.66 -33.72
C ARG A 423 -58.09 -17.07 -32.34
N ARG A 424 -57.36 -15.94 -32.24
CA ARG A 424 -57.16 -15.22 -30.96
C ARG A 424 -58.24 -14.15 -30.77
N ARG A 425 -59.37 -14.61 -30.25
CA ARG A 425 -60.50 -13.77 -29.85
C ARG A 425 -60.16 -13.01 -28.56
N ARG A 426 -59.84 -11.70 -28.63
CA ARG A 426 -60.14 -10.76 -27.53
C ARG A 426 -61.60 -10.33 -27.69
N VAL A 427 -62.33 -10.25 -26.57
CA VAL A 427 -63.80 -10.08 -26.53
C VAL A 427 -64.29 -8.73 -27.10
N ASP A 428 -63.39 -7.78 -27.41
CA ASP A 428 -63.74 -6.38 -27.71
C ASP A 428 -63.15 -5.81 -29.03
N ARG A 429 -62.87 -6.64 -30.04
CA ARG A 429 -62.52 -6.15 -31.39
C ARG A 429 -63.56 -6.61 -32.42
N SER A 430 -64.03 -5.66 -33.26
CA SER A 430 -65.00 -5.93 -34.32
C SER A 430 -64.43 -6.88 -35.38
N ASN A 431 -65.33 -7.58 -36.09
CA ASN A 431 -65.03 -8.53 -37.19
C ASN A 431 -64.30 -7.92 -38.42
N ASP A 432 -63.78 -6.70 -38.34
CA ASP A 432 -63.24 -5.97 -39.49
C ASP A 432 -61.78 -6.34 -39.83
N ASP A 433 -61.05 -6.99 -38.92
CA ASP A 433 -59.65 -7.40 -39.11
C ASP A 433 -59.48 -8.79 -39.76
N ALA A 434 -60.53 -9.37 -40.34
CA ALA A 434 -60.33 -10.47 -41.29
C ALA A 434 -59.55 -9.88 -42.48
N GLU A 435 -58.26 -10.19 -42.58
CA GLU A 435 -57.36 -9.74 -43.65
C GLU A 435 -57.92 -10.19 -45.02
N LYS A 436 -58.78 -9.34 -45.60
CA LYS A 436 -59.40 -9.56 -46.90
C LYS A 436 -58.37 -9.22 -47.97
N CYS A 437 -58.08 -10.18 -48.83
CA CYS A 437 -57.39 -9.96 -50.09
C CYS A 437 -58.27 -10.47 -51.24
N SER A 438 -58.27 -9.75 -52.37
CA SER A 438 -59.14 -10.01 -53.52
C SER A 438 -58.40 -10.46 -54.80
N GLY A 439 -57.08 -10.66 -54.72
CA GLY A 439 -56.23 -11.12 -55.82
C GLY A 439 -56.09 -12.64 -55.92
N SER A 440 -55.19 -13.08 -56.80
CA SER A 440 -54.77 -14.49 -56.87
C SER A 440 -54.11 -14.95 -55.56
N ALA A 441 -54.06 -16.27 -55.33
CA ALA A 441 -53.43 -16.82 -54.12
C ALA A 441 -51.97 -16.34 -53.94
N TYR A 442 -51.22 -16.21 -55.03
CA TYR A 442 -49.86 -15.68 -55.02
C TYR A 442 -49.80 -14.18 -54.70
N GLU A 443 -50.68 -13.37 -55.30
CA GLU A 443 -50.76 -11.93 -55.00
C GLU A 443 -51.15 -11.70 -53.53
N CYS A 444 -52.11 -12.45 -53.01
CA CYS A 444 -52.50 -12.36 -51.61
C CYS A 444 -51.38 -12.78 -50.67
N ALA A 445 -50.62 -13.82 -51.00
CA ALA A 445 -49.46 -14.22 -50.20
C ALA A 445 -48.42 -13.10 -50.10
N ARG A 446 -48.09 -12.45 -51.22
CA ARG A 446 -47.12 -11.34 -51.26
C ARG A 446 -47.62 -10.11 -50.52
N GLU A 447 -48.87 -9.71 -50.75
CA GLU A 447 -49.45 -8.51 -50.12
C GLU A 447 -49.53 -8.65 -48.59
N LEU A 448 -49.95 -9.81 -48.10
CA LEU A 448 -50.04 -10.07 -46.66
C LEU A 448 -48.65 -10.23 -46.02
N ALA A 449 -47.70 -10.86 -46.71
CA ALA A 449 -46.32 -10.91 -46.25
C ALA A 449 -45.74 -9.50 -46.11
N ALA A 450 -45.88 -8.65 -47.14
CA ALA A 450 -45.38 -7.27 -47.11
C ALA A 450 -45.99 -6.46 -45.96
N ARG A 451 -47.32 -6.58 -45.75
CA ARG A 451 -48.00 -5.95 -44.60
C ARG A 451 -47.46 -6.45 -43.26
N LYS A 452 -47.25 -7.77 -43.13
CA LYS A 452 -46.75 -8.36 -41.88
C LYS A 452 -45.31 -7.95 -41.61
N ILE A 453 -44.47 -7.89 -42.65
CA ILE A 453 -43.10 -7.37 -42.59
C ILE A 453 -43.12 -5.92 -42.14
N GLU A 454 -43.84 -5.04 -42.83
CA GLU A 454 -43.99 -3.63 -42.43
C GLU A 454 -44.46 -3.51 -40.97
N GLN A 455 -45.41 -4.35 -40.54
CA GLN A 455 -45.85 -4.38 -39.15
C GLN A 455 -44.72 -4.73 -38.16
N GLN A 456 -43.82 -5.67 -38.51
CA GLN A 456 -42.66 -6.04 -37.67
C GLN A 456 -41.60 -4.92 -37.54
N PHE A 457 -41.47 -4.07 -38.57
CA PHE A 457 -40.46 -3.00 -38.57
C PHE A 457 -41.02 -1.63 -38.17
N THR A 458 -42.35 -1.46 -38.09
CA THR A 458 -42.95 -0.13 -37.84
C THR A 458 -43.93 -0.04 -36.68
N LYS A 459 -44.49 -1.17 -36.21
CA LYS A 459 -45.56 -1.15 -35.18
C LYS A 459 -45.40 -2.14 -34.04
N THR A 460 -44.90 -3.33 -34.32
CA THR A 460 -44.78 -4.47 -33.37
C THR A 460 -43.49 -5.23 -33.69
N GLY A 461 -43.04 -6.17 -32.86
CA GLY A 461 -41.87 -6.99 -33.21
C GLY A 461 -40.57 -6.19 -33.11
N CYS A 462 -39.75 -6.16 -34.16
CA CYS A 462 -38.40 -5.57 -34.12
C CYS A 462 -38.40 -4.11 -33.61
N VAL A 463 -39.35 -3.27 -34.04
CA VAL A 463 -39.37 -1.83 -33.71
C VAL A 463 -39.55 -1.52 -32.22
N THR A 464 -40.08 -2.48 -31.45
CA THR A 464 -40.35 -2.25 -30.02
C THR A 464 -39.07 -2.27 -29.20
N CYS A 465 -38.04 -2.97 -29.69
CA CYS A 465 -36.76 -3.13 -28.99
C CYS A 465 -35.60 -2.47 -29.76
N HIS A 466 -35.70 -2.32 -31.08
CA HIS A 466 -34.63 -1.75 -31.91
C HIS A 466 -34.97 -0.37 -32.46
N THR A 467 -33.93 0.42 -32.69
CA THR A 467 -33.99 1.55 -33.63
C THR A 467 -34.00 1.02 -35.06
N ILE A 468 -34.89 1.57 -35.89
CA ILE A 468 -35.11 1.10 -37.26
C ILE A 468 -35.14 2.30 -38.18
N ASP A 469 -34.33 2.24 -39.22
CA ASP A 469 -34.28 3.24 -40.28
C ASP A 469 -34.94 2.69 -41.55
N ASP A 470 -35.84 3.48 -42.13
CA ASP A 470 -36.48 3.20 -43.42
C ASP A 470 -35.70 3.90 -44.53
N VAL A 471 -34.84 3.14 -45.22
CA VAL A 471 -33.99 3.63 -46.30
C VAL A 471 -34.69 3.61 -47.67
N GLY A 472 -35.96 3.18 -47.71
CA GLY A 472 -36.72 2.99 -48.93
C GLY A 472 -36.23 1.81 -49.79
N GLY A 473 -36.90 1.54 -50.91
CA GLY A 473 -36.54 0.45 -51.82
C GLY A 473 -37.36 -0.82 -51.65
N GLU A 474 -36.77 -1.97 -52.00
CA GLU A 474 -37.39 -3.29 -51.91
C GLU A 474 -37.57 -3.72 -50.46
N VAL A 475 -38.61 -4.50 -50.16
CA VAL A 475 -39.00 -4.88 -48.79
C VAL A 475 -37.87 -5.56 -48.01
N LEU A 476 -36.99 -6.31 -48.69
CA LEU A 476 -35.84 -7.00 -48.09
C LEU A 476 -34.78 -6.04 -47.53
N ASP A 477 -34.54 -4.92 -48.21
CA ASP A 477 -33.44 -3.99 -47.89
C ASP A 477 -33.95 -2.66 -47.31
N ARG A 478 -35.27 -2.46 -47.28
CA ARG A 478 -35.91 -1.19 -46.91
C ARG A 478 -35.70 -0.82 -45.44
N TYR A 479 -35.67 -1.80 -44.54
CA TYR A 479 -35.57 -1.56 -43.11
C TYR A 479 -34.21 -1.98 -42.58
N GLN A 480 -33.44 -1.01 -42.10
CA GLN A 480 -32.17 -1.25 -41.42
C GLN A 480 -32.42 -1.27 -39.91
N VAL A 481 -31.99 -2.34 -39.25
CA VAL A 481 -32.16 -2.53 -37.80
C VAL A 481 -30.84 -2.20 -37.13
N ALA A 482 -30.86 -1.23 -36.22
CA ALA A 482 -29.67 -0.87 -35.46
C ALA A 482 -29.22 -2.05 -34.59
N VAL A 483 -27.92 -2.34 -34.63
CA VAL A 483 -27.30 -3.42 -33.86
C VAL A 483 -27.22 -3.01 -32.40
N VAL A 484 -27.72 -3.86 -31.52
CA VAL A 484 -27.60 -3.64 -30.08
C VAL A 484 -26.21 -4.06 -29.61
N LYS A 485 -25.54 -3.18 -28.89
CA LYS A 485 -24.26 -3.48 -28.24
C LYS A 485 -24.24 -2.86 -26.84
N LEU A 486 -24.22 -3.70 -25.82
CA LEU A 486 -24.26 -3.27 -24.42
C LEU A 486 -22.86 -2.97 -23.91
N ASN A 487 -22.74 -1.97 -23.04
CA ASN A 487 -21.49 -1.66 -22.36
C ASN A 487 -21.24 -2.68 -21.24
N LYS A 488 -20.24 -3.55 -21.40
CA LYS A 488 -19.91 -4.59 -20.42
C LYS A 488 -19.18 -4.08 -19.19
N ASP A 489 -18.31 -3.10 -19.39
CA ASP A 489 -17.37 -2.65 -18.38
C ASP A 489 -17.28 -1.13 -18.38
N TYR A 490 -17.87 -0.55 -17.34
CA TYR A 490 -17.93 0.89 -17.13
C TYR A 490 -16.67 1.43 -16.46
N LEU A 491 -15.88 0.58 -15.79
CA LEU A 491 -14.71 0.98 -15.00
C LEU A 491 -13.50 0.11 -15.36
N ALA A 492 -13.16 0.04 -16.66
CA ALA A 492 -12.20 -0.92 -17.21
C ALA A 492 -10.77 -0.96 -16.63
N ASN A 493 -10.39 0.01 -15.80
CA ASN A 493 -9.09 0.04 -15.11
C ASN A 493 -9.21 -0.22 -13.61
N ALA A 494 -10.41 -0.53 -13.14
CA ALA A 494 -10.74 -0.86 -11.78
C ALA A 494 -11.21 -2.31 -11.72
N ARG A 495 -11.14 -2.89 -10.52
CA ARG A 495 -11.65 -4.20 -10.19
C ARG A 495 -12.70 -4.10 -9.11
N PHE A 496 -13.77 -4.86 -9.26
CA PHE A 496 -14.83 -4.94 -8.26
C PHE A 496 -15.42 -6.35 -8.15
N ASP A 497 -15.29 -6.95 -6.96
CA ASP A 497 -15.84 -8.29 -6.69
C ASP A 497 -17.30 -8.17 -6.22
N HIS A 498 -18.27 -8.38 -7.12
CA HIS A 498 -19.70 -8.39 -6.79
C HIS A 498 -20.05 -9.54 -5.83
N GLN A 499 -19.34 -10.68 -5.88
CA GLN A 499 -19.60 -11.80 -4.97
C GLN A 499 -19.24 -11.43 -3.52
N ALA A 500 -18.13 -10.74 -3.29
CA ALA A 500 -17.77 -10.20 -1.98
C ALA A 500 -18.79 -9.16 -1.47
N HIS A 501 -19.54 -8.53 -2.37
CA HIS A 501 -20.57 -7.52 -2.08
C HIS A 501 -22.01 -8.08 -2.10
N GLY A 502 -22.22 -9.38 -2.23
CA GLY A 502 -23.55 -10.00 -2.20
C GLY A 502 -24.22 -9.99 -0.81
N VAL A 503 -23.47 -9.62 0.23
CA VAL A 503 -23.97 -9.40 1.60
C VAL A 503 -23.32 -8.12 2.13
N LEU A 504 -24.12 -7.07 2.27
CA LEU A 504 -23.64 -5.76 2.74
C LEU A 504 -24.13 -5.48 4.16
N VAL A 505 -23.30 -4.82 4.96
CA VAL A 505 -23.67 -4.31 6.28
C VAL A 505 -23.14 -2.89 6.39
N GLU A 506 -24.03 -1.94 6.68
CA GLU A 506 -23.63 -0.55 6.90
C GLU A 506 -22.63 -0.43 8.06
N PRO A 507 -21.66 0.50 8.00
CA PRO A 507 -20.73 0.74 9.09
C PRO A 507 -21.48 1.08 10.40
N GLY A 508 -21.29 0.24 11.42
CA GLY A 508 -21.97 0.40 12.72
C GLY A 508 -23.44 -0.04 12.72
N GLY A 509 -23.95 -0.56 11.60
CA GLY A 509 -25.26 -1.17 11.48
C GLY A 509 -25.31 -2.60 12.02
N VAL A 510 -26.53 -3.12 12.14
CA VAL A 510 -26.81 -4.53 12.52
C VAL A 510 -27.65 -5.27 11.47
N GLU A 511 -28.14 -4.54 10.47
CA GLU A 511 -28.95 -5.09 9.38
C GLU A 511 -28.03 -5.41 8.20
N SER A 512 -28.31 -6.53 7.53
CA SER A 512 -27.60 -6.98 6.35
C SER A 512 -28.50 -6.90 5.12
N PHE A 513 -27.99 -6.35 4.02
CA PHE A 513 -28.65 -6.35 2.71
C PHE A 513 -28.16 -7.56 1.92
N THR A 514 -29.09 -8.30 1.30
CA THR A 514 -28.78 -9.53 0.54
C THR A 514 -29.71 -9.68 -0.66
N GLY A 515 -29.28 -10.42 -1.68
CA GLY A 515 -30.09 -10.59 -2.89
C GLY A 515 -30.30 -9.25 -3.59
N ASP A 516 -31.49 -9.00 -4.11
CA ASP A 516 -31.79 -7.75 -4.84
C ASP A 516 -31.57 -6.49 -3.97
N ASP A 517 -31.77 -6.58 -2.65
CA ASP A 517 -31.54 -5.47 -1.71
C ASP A 517 -30.06 -5.04 -1.69
N SER A 518 -29.13 -5.97 -1.90
CA SER A 518 -27.70 -5.63 -2.01
C SER A 518 -27.37 -4.92 -3.33
N CYS A 519 -28.05 -5.29 -4.42
CA CYS A 519 -27.89 -4.62 -5.71
C CYS A 519 -28.42 -3.18 -5.65
N VAL A 520 -29.63 -2.97 -5.13
CA VAL A 520 -30.26 -1.64 -5.09
C VAL A 520 -29.64 -0.70 -4.05
N TYR A 521 -28.82 -1.23 -3.13
CA TYR A 521 -28.01 -0.41 -2.23
C TYR A 521 -26.97 0.43 -3.00
N CYS A 522 -26.41 -0.13 -4.07
CA CYS A 522 -25.42 0.54 -4.91
C CYS A 522 -26.05 1.11 -6.19
N HIS A 523 -26.94 0.35 -6.84
CA HIS A 523 -27.53 0.69 -8.13
C HIS A 523 -28.92 1.29 -7.98
N ALA A 524 -29.13 2.50 -8.49
CA ALA A 524 -30.42 3.19 -8.45
C ALA A 524 -31.47 2.62 -9.44
N ALA A 525 -31.49 1.29 -9.65
CA ALA A 525 -32.33 0.58 -10.62
C ALA A 525 -33.84 0.88 -10.53
N PRO A 526 -34.45 1.09 -9.33
CA PRO A 526 -35.86 1.46 -9.23
C PRO A 526 -36.21 2.81 -9.87
N THR A 527 -35.20 3.63 -10.18
CA THR A 527 -35.40 4.96 -10.80
C THR A 527 -35.21 4.96 -12.31
N SER A 528 -34.68 3.88 -12.88
CA SER A 528 -34.44 3.78 -14.33
C SER A 528 -35.73 3.51 -15.09
N SER A 529 -35.90 4.22 -16.20
CA SER A 529 -37.03 4.03 -17.12
C SER A 529 -36.58 3.77 -18.56
N THR A 530 -35.27 3.85 -18.83
CA THR A 530 -34.68 3.66 -20.16
C THR A 530 -33.35 2.90 -20.07
N SER A 531 -33.00 2.14 -21.12
CA SER A 531 -31.69 1.52 -21.33
C SER A 531 -30.53 2.51 -21.48
N ALA A 532 -30.81 3.81 -21.58
CA ALA A 532 -29.78 4.85 -21.61
C ALA A 532 -29.32 5.26 -20.20
N ASP A 533 -30.08 4.93 -19.15
CA ASP A 533 -29.75 5.31 -17.77
C ASP A 533 -28.53 4.53 -17.29
N ILE A 534 -27.49 5.23 -16.86
CA ILE A 534 -26.29 4.62 -16.28
C ILE A 534 -26.47 4.50 -14.77
N LEU A 535 -26.47 3.28 -14.26
CA LEU A 535 -26.73 2.97 -12.85
C LEU A 535 -25.47 2.62 -12.07
N ILE A 536 -24.30 3.05 -12.51
CA ILE A 536 -23.02 2.82 -11.81
C ILE A 536 -22.90 3.82 -10.64
N PRO A 537 -22.64 3.34 -9.40
CA PRO A 537 -22.51 4.22 -8.25
C PRO A 537 -21.31 5.16 -8.39
N ALA A 538 -21.44 6.36 -7.82
CA ALA A 538 -20.31 7.25 -7.64
C ALA A 538 -19.44 6.83 -6.44
N ILE A 539 -18.24 7.42 -6.35
CA ILE A 539 -17.24 7.07 -5.33
C ILE A 539 -17.75 7.26 -3.90
N ASP A 540 -18.68 8.18 -3.68
CA ASP A 540 -19.26 8.45 -2.37
C ASP A 540 -19.94 7.21 -1.78
N ASN A 541 -20.66 6.43 -2.59
CA ASN A 541 -21.25 5.15 -2.19
C ASN A 541 -20.19 4.15 -1.70
N CYS A 542 -19.05 4.05 -2.39
CA CYS A 542 -17.95 3.19 -1.95
C CYS A 542 -17.32 3.71 -0.65
N THR A 543 -17.17 5.04 -0.52
CA THR A 543 -16.51 5.64 0.65
C THR A 543 -17.30 5.57 1.94
N THR A 544 -18.60 5.23 1.88
CA THR A 544 -19.38 4.96 3.09
C THR A 544 -18.81 3.75 3.82
N CYS A 545 -18.45 2.69 3.08
CA CYS A 545 -17.99 1.41 3.64
C CYS A 545 -16.48 1.24 3.61
N HIS A 546 -15.80 1.85 2.63
CA HIS A 546 -14.35 1.79 2.45
C HIS A 546 -13.72 3.15 2.71
N ASN A 547 -12.67 3.24 3.52
CA ASN A 547 -11.97 4.52 3.69
C ASN A 547 -10.52 4.31 4.10
N GLY A 548 -9.61 4.66 3.18
CA GLY A 548 -8.18 4.54 3.37
C GLY A 548 -7.69 3.17 3.84
N PRO A 549 -6.41 3.06 4.24
CA PRO A 549 -5.83 1.82 4.73
C PRO A 549 -6.10 1.57 6.23
N GLU A 550 -6.62 2.56 6.97
CA GLU A 550 -6.81 2.46 8.41
C GLU A 550 -8.20 1.96 8.80
N ARG A 551 -8.23 0.84 9.55
CA ARG A 551 -9.48 0.25 10.02
C ARG A 551 -9.99 0.95 11.29
N VAL A 552 -10.64 2.09 11.12
CA VAL A 552 -11.25 2.82 12.26
C VAL A 552 -12.69 2.32 12.50
N LEU A 553 -13.45 2.04 11.45
CA LEU A 553 -14.78 1.37 11.43
C LEU A 553 -15.11 0.76 10.06
N ASN A 554 -14.43 1.21 9.00
CA ASN A 554 -14.63 0.84 7.60
C ASN A 554 -13.73 -0.33 7.18
N ALA A 555 -14.08 -0.98 6.08
CA ALA A 555 -13.20 -1.95 5.42
C ALA A 555 -12.00 -1.20 4.80
N PRO A 556 -10.75 -1.54 5.15
CA PRO A 556 -9.60 -0.87 4.56
C PRO A 556 -9.56 -1.15 3.05
N LEU A 557 -9.21 -0.14 2.28
CA LEU A 557 -9.03 -0.24 0.84
C LEU A 557 -7.76 0.51 0.42
N GLY A 558 -6.85 -0.21 -0.23
CA GLY A 558 -5.65 0.32 -0.84
C GLY A 558 -5.80 0.54 -2.34
N CYS A 559 -4.84 1.25 -2.93
CA CYS A 559 -4.84 1.53 -4.36
C CYS A 559 -4.80 0.25 -5.20
N ILE A 560 -4.15 -0.81 -4.71
CA ILE A 560 -4.01 -2.10 -5.40
C ILE A 560 -5.21 -3.04 -5.29
N ASP A 561 -6.16 -2.72 -4.42
CA ASP A 561 -7.36 -3.54 -4.25
C ASP A 561 -8.39 -3.23 -5.34
N CYS A 562 -8.32 -2.03 -5.93
CA CYS A 562 -9.21 -1.60 -7.02
C CYS A 562 -8.46 -1.51 -8.36
N HIS A 563 -7.27 -0.93 -8.44
CA HIS A 563 -6.63 -0.76 -9.74
C HIS A 563 -5.87 -1.99 -10.23
N ALA A 564 -5.97 -2.26 -11.54
CA ALA A 564 -5.07 -3.17 -12.24
C ALA A 564 -3.92 -2.38 -12.87
N TYR A 565 -2.67 -2.76 -12.60
CA TYR A 565 -1.49 -1.95 -12.95
C TYR A 565 -0.72 -2.49 -14.17
N HIS A 566 -0.98 -3.73 -14.58
CA HIS A 566 -0.51 -4.26 -15.86
C HIS A 566 -1.71 -4.27 -16.81
N PRO A 567 -1.83 -3.30 -17.73
CA PRO A 567 -2.96 -3.28 -18.66
C PRO A 567 -2.97 -4.59 -19.46
N ALA A 568 -4.15 -5.21 -19.55
CA ALA A 568 -4.35 -6.34 -20.45
C ALA A 568 -4.30 -5.83 -21.91
N LEU A 569 -3.69 -6.62 -22.80
CA LEU A 569 -3.71 -6.35 -24.24
C LEU A 569 -5.12 -6.44 -24.83
#